data_AF-A0A3D4H3M1-F1
#
_entry.id   AF-A0A3D4H3M1-F1
#
_cell.length_a   1.000
_cell.length_b   1.000
_cell.length_c   1.000
_cell.angle_alpha   90.00
_cell.angle_beta   90.00
_cell.angle_gamma   90.00
#
_symmetry.space_group_name_H-M   'P 1'
#
loop_
_entity.id
_entity.type
_entity.pdbx_description
1 polymer ?
#
loop_
_entity_poly.entity_id
_entity_poly.type
_entity_poly.pdbx_seq_one_letter_code
_entity_poly.pdbx_strand_id
1 'polypeptide(L)'
;ISYYYAGEFAKGVAQFELHQTVNPQDVENAVWHFLCQARLNGIETARESLIPIQRDYRVPMSQIWELFSGNATPETVLEAAKMAGTRQSFCYAHLYLGLYYEALNSPELAEKHLRLAAEDHFVDNYMGRVAKVHVALIEAKSID
;
A
#
# COMPACT_ATOMS: atom_id res chain seq x y z
N ILE A 1 -10.33 -4.29 -1.15
CA ILE A 1 -9.89 -3.40 -0.03
C ILE A 1 -10.78 -3.61 1.18
N SER A 2 -12.11 -3.51 1.06
CA SER A 2 -13.02 -3.78 2.21
C SER A 2 -12.80 -5.14 2.87
N TYR A 3 -12.56 -6.20 2.10
CA TYR A 3 -12.21 -7.52 2.66
C TYR A 3 -10.92 -7.51 3.49
N TYR A 4 -9.92 -6.68 3.15
CA TYR A 4 -8.71 -6.53 3.98
C TYR A 4 -9.08 -5.96 5.34
N TYR A 5 -9.86 -4.87 5.37
CA TYR A 5 -10.30 -4.24 6.61
C TYR A 5 -11.27 -5.11 7.43
N ALA A 6 -12.03 -5.99 6.79
CA ALA A 6 -12.88 -6.98 7.45
C ALA A 6 -12.09 -8.20 7.99
N GLY A 7 -10.79 -8.30 7.73
CA GLY A 7 -9.99 -9.50 8.07
C GLY A 7 -10.29 -10.71 7.19
N GLU A 8 -11.07 -10.56 6.13
CA GLU A 8 -11.48 -11.60 5.20
C GLU A 8 -10.44 -11.76 4.07
N PHE A 9 -9.16 -11.93 4.45
CA PHE A 9 -8.04 -11.84 3.52
C PHE A 9 -8.13 -12.82 2.35
N ALA A 10 -8.64 -14.05 2.56
CA ALA A 10 -8.78 -15.03 1.49
C ALA A 10 -9.75 -14.56 0.39
N LYS A 11 -10.84 -13.87 0.78
CA LYS A 11 -11.74 -13.22 -0.17
C LYS A 11 -11.07 -12.01 -0.84
N GLY A 12 -10.23 -11.29 -0.09
CA GLY A 12 -9.39 -10.22 -0.62
C GLY A 12 -8.48 -10.71 -1.75
N VAL A 13 -7.72 -11.79 -1.52
CA VAL A 13 -6.86 -12.44 -2.52
C VAL A 13 -7.64 -12.77 -3.79
N ALA A 14 -8.72 -13.56 -3.67
CA ALA A 14 -9.54 -13.95 -4.81
C ALA A 14 -10.15 -12.74 -5.56
N GLN A 15 -10.54 -11.68 -4.82
CA GLN A 15 -11.07 -10.46 -5.42
C GLN A 15 -10.03 -9.76 -6.31
N PHE A 16 -8.78 -9.64 -5.84
CA PHE A 16 -7.73 -8.92 -6.57
C PHE A 16 -7.15 -9.75 -7.74
N GLU A 17 -7.12 -11.08 -7.63
CA GLU A 17 -6.83 -11.97 -8.75
C GLU A 17 -7.86 -11.83 -9.87
N LEU A 18 -9.15 -11.76 -9.52
CA LEU A 18 -10.21 -11.51 -10.50
C LEU A 18 -10.05 -10.12 -11.14
N HIS A 19 -9.79 -9.08 -10.34
CA HIS A 19 -9.64 -7.71 -10.84
C HIS A 19 -8.46 -7.56 -11.80
N GLN A 20 -7.38 -8.32 -11.58
CA GLN A 20 -6.21 -8.34 -12.47
C GLN A 20 -6.56 -8.68 -13.92
N THR A 21 -7.63 -9.46 -14.16
CA THR A 21 -8.09 -9.81 -15.52
C THR A 21 -8.69 -8.63 -16.28
N VAL A 22 -9.10 -7.57 -15.57
CA VAL A 22 -9.75 -6.38 -16.12
C VAL A 22 -8.79 -5.20 -16.19
N ASN A 23 -7.96 -5.00 -15.17
CA ASN A 23 -6.98 -3.91 -15.10
C ASN A 23 -5.59 -4.44 -14.74
N PRO A 24 -4.85 -5.01 -15.70
CA PRO A 24 -3.65 -5.79 -15.41
C PRO A 24 -2.42 -4.96 -15.02
N GLN A 25 -2.54 -3.63 -15.04
CA GLN A 25 -1.45 -2.70 -14.83
C GLN A 25 -1.62 -1.85 -13.56
N ASP A 26 -2.61 -2.19 -12.73
CA ASP A 26 -2.87 -1.47 -11.50
C ASP A 26 -1.97 -1.94 -10.35
N VAL A 27 -1.01 -1.08 -9.99
CA VAL A 27 -0.15 -1.32 -8.82
C VAL A 27 -0.96 -1.40 -7.53
N GLU A 28 -2.06 -0.66 -7.39
CA GLU A 28 -2.88 -0.73 -6.18
C GLU A 28 -3.46 -2.14 -6.03
N ASN A 29 -4.02 -2.71 -7.11
CA ASN A 29 -4.50 -4.08 -7.14
C ASN A 29 -3.42 -5.08 -6.69
N ALA A 30 -2.21 -4.98 -7.28
CA ALA A 30 -1.10 -5.85 -6.94
C ALA A 30 -0.66 -5.74 -5.48
N VAL A 31 -0.58 -4.52 -4.95
CA VAL A 31 -0.18 -4.28 -3.56
C VAL A 31 -1.25 -4.73 -2.58
N TRP A 32 -2.52 -4.47 -2.84
CA TRP A 32 -3.57 -4.94 -1.93
C TRP A 32 -3.75 -6.46 -1.95
N HIS A 33 -3.49 -7.11 -3.09
CA HIS A 33 -3.33 -8.55 -3.17
C HIS A 33 -2.20 -9.04 -2.26
N PHE A 34 -1.01 -8.43 -2.39
CA PHE A 34 0.14 -8.73 -1.53
C PHE A 34 -0.21 -8.57 -0.05
N LEU A 35 -0.87 -7.47 0.35
CA LEU A 35 -1.20 -7.22 1.76
C LEU A 35 -2.15 -8.30 2.31
N CYS A 36 -3.12 -8.77 1.52
CA CYS A 36 -3.96 -9.89 1.93
C CYS A 36 -3.15 -11.19 2.04
N GLN A 37 -2.27 -11.47 1.08
CA GLN A 37 -1.39 -12.64 1.12
C GLN A 37 -0.44 -12.61 2.32
N ALA A 38 0.12 -11.45 2.64
CA ALA A 38 1.03 -11.30 3.77
C ALA A 38 0.33 -11.62 5.10
N ARG A 39 -0.94 -11.23 5.24
CA ARG A 39 -1.75 -11.54 6.42
C ARG A 39 -2.20 -12.99 6.50
N LEU A 40 -2.32 -13.70 5.38
CA LEU A 40 -2.69 -15.13 5.34
C LEU A 40 -1.50 -16.05 5.50
N ASN A 41 -0.45 -15.79 4.72
CA ASN A 41 0.60 -16.76 4.39
C ASN A 41 2.01 -16.19 4.59
N GLY A 42 2.14 -14.98 5.13
CA GLY A 42 3.42 -14.31 5.38
C GLY A 42 3.99 -13.56 4.18
N ILE A 43 4.97 -12.69 4.45
CA ILE A 43 5.56 -11.76 3.48
C ILE A 43 6.27 -12.45 2.34
N GLU A 44 7.00 -13.53 2.60
CA GLU A 44 7.76 -14.22 1.56
C GLU A 44 6.81 -14.81 0.50
N THR A 45 5.74 -15.51 0.94
CA THR A 45 4.67 -15.97 0.04
C THR A 45 4.01 -14.82 -0.71
N ALA A 46 3.75 -13.70 -0.04
CA ALA A 46 3.16 -12.53 -0.67
C ALA A 46 4.04 -11.93 -1.76
N ARG A 47 5.36 -11.92 -1.55
CA ARG A 47 6.36 -11.43 -2.51
C ARG A 47 6.48 -12.36 -3.70
N GLU A 48 6.55 -13.67 -3.47
CA GLU A 48 6.57 -14.69 -4.54
C GLU A 48 5.31 -14.66 -5.40
N SER A 49 4.16 -14.36 -4.80
CA SER A 49 2.86 -14.26 -5.49
C SER A 49 2.47 -12.83 -5.86
N LEU A 50 3.41 -11.88 -5.83
CA LEU A 50 3.14 -10.49 -6.22
C LEU A 50 2.70 -10.45 -7.68
N ILE A 51 1.54 -9.83 -7.92
CA ILE A 51 0.99 -9.68 -9.25
C ILE A 51 1.97 -8.86 -10.12
N PRO A 52 2.39 -9.37 -11.29
CA PRO A 52 3.34 -8.68 -12.13
C PRO A 52 2.71 -7.46 -12.80
N ILE A 53 3.40 -6.32 -12.71
CA ILE A 53 3.01 -5.08 -13.37
C ILE A 53 4.11 -4.71 -14.38
N GLN A 54 3.70 -4.32 -15.58
CA GLN A 54 4.62 -3.87 -16.63
C GLN A 54 4.78 -2.34 -16.63
N ARG A 55 3.69 -1.61 -16.34
CA ARG A 55 3.67 -0.15 -16.37
C ARG A 55 2.55 0.43 -15.53
N ASP A 56 2.85 1.40 -14.69
CA ASP A 56 1.87 2.34 -14.14
C ASP A 56 2.49 3.75 -14.22
N TYR A 57 1.84 4.65 -14.94
CA TYR A 57 2.38 5.98 -15.22
C TYR A 57 2.18 6.97 -14.07
N ARG A 58 1.38 6.60 -13.06
CA ARG A 58 1.19 7.42 -11.86
C ARG A 58 2.46 7.38 -11.02
N VAL A 59 2.91 8.52 -10.54
CA VAL A 59 4.08 8.58 -9.63
C VAL A 59 3.59 8.47 -8.19
N PRO A 60 4.17 7.59 -7.33
CA PRO A 60 5.37 6.77 -7.52
C PRO A 60 5.07 5.26 -7.68
N MET A 61 4.09 4.87 -8.50
CA MET A 61 3.57 3.50 -8.52
C MET A 61 4.61 2.47 -8.94
N SER A 62 5.46 2.76 -9.92
CA SER A 62 6.54 1.83 -10.31
C SER A 62 7.49 1.53 -9.14
N GLN A 63 7.93 2.55 -8.40
CA GLN A 63 8.81 2.37 -7.24
C GLN A 63 8.11 1.64 -6.10
N ILE A 64 6.80 1.88 -5.91
CA ILE A 64 6.00 1.14 -4.92
C ILE A 64 5.96 -0.34 -5.31
N TRP A 65 5.68 -0.67 -6.57
CA TRP A 65 5.67 -2.07 -7.00
C TRP A 65 7.04 -2.73 -6.80
N GLU A 66 8.13 -2.06 -7.19
CA GLU A 66 9.49 -2.56 -6.99
C GLU A 66 9.84 -2.75 -5.50
N LEU A 67 9.34 -1.89 -4.61
CA LEU A 67 9.54 -2.03 -3.16
C LEU A 67 8.89 -3.31 -2.65
N PHE A 68 7.64 -3.55 -3.04
CA PHE A 68 6.91 -4.76 -2.64
C PHE A 68 7.48 -6.02 -3.28
N SER A 69 8.07 -5.92 -4.48
CA SER A 69 8.79 -7.02 -5.13
C SER A 69 10.17 -7.28 -4.51
N GLY A 70 10.66 -6.43 -3.60
CA GLY A 70 11.97 -6.54 -2.97
C GLY A 70 13.14 -5.99 -3.79
N ASN A 71 12.87 -5.24 -4.86
CA ASN A 71 13.88 -4.68 -5.78
C ASN A 71 14.18 -3.19 -5.57
N ALA A 72 13.46 -2.53 -4.66
CA ALA A 72 13.64 -1.12 -4.34
C ALA A 72 13.61 -0.89 -2.82
N THR A 73 13.91 0.35 -2.42
CA THR A 73 13.95 0.76 -1.01
C THR A 73 12.92 1.87 -0.74
N PRO A 74 12.55 2.10 0.52
CA PRO A 74 11.68 3.22 0.90
C PRO A 74 12.16 4.58 0.39
N GLU A 75 13.48 4.78 0.33
CA GLU A 75 14.11 6.01 -0.15
C GLU A 75 13.84 6.25 -1.64
N THR A 76 13.85 5.21 -2.48
CA THR A 76 13.58 5.38 -3.92
C THR A 76 12.12 5.77 -4.18
N VAL A 77 11.18 5.28 -3.37
CA VAL A 77 9.77 5.71 -3.40
C VAL A 77 9.63 7.18 -3.04
N LEU A 78 10.31 7.63 -1.97
CA LEU A 78 10.28 9.04 -1.54
C LEU A 78 10.95 9.97 -2.55
N GLU A 79 12.10 9.58 -3.12
CA GLU A 79 12.78 10.39 -4.13
C GLU A 79 11.93 10.50 -5.41
N ALA A 80 11.25 9.44 -5.85
CA ALA A 80 10.30 9.53 -6.97
C ALA A 80 9.15 10.51 -6.67
N ALA A 81 8.57 10.45 -5.47
CA ALA A 81 7.52 11.39 -5.07
C ALA A 81 8.00 12.83 -5.01
N LYS A 82 9.22 13.06 -4.52
CA LYS A 82 9.89 14.36 -4.45
C LYS A 82 10.22 14.92 -5.84
N MET A 83 10.70 14.09 -6.76
CA MET A 83 10.95 14.49 -8.14
C MET A 83 9.67 14.93 -8.86
N ALA A 84 8.55 14.24 -8.63
CA ALA A 84 7.26 14.68 -9.15
C ALA A 84 6.75 15.95 -8.47
N GLY A 85 7.04 16.14 -7.17
CA GLY A 85 6.75 17.37 -6.43
C GLY A 85 5.24 17.63 -6.23
N THR A 86 4.38 16.63 -6.41
CA THR A 86 2.94 16.78 -6.26
C THR A 86 2.47 16.28 -4.90
N ARG A 87 1.43 16.90 -4.33
CA ARG A 87 0.83 16.39 -3.09
C ARG A 87 0.32 14.96 -3.25
N GLN A 88 -0.22 14.61 -4.40
CA GLN A 88 -0.68 13.26 -4.70
C GLN A 88 0.47 12.25 -4.67
N SER A 89 1.62 12.55 -5.29
CA SER A 89 2.77 11.63 -5.28
C SER A 89 3.29 11.38 -3.86
N PHE A 90 3.32 12.40 -3.01
CA PHE A 90 3.65 12.23 -1.59
C PHE A 90 2.59 11.43 -0.82
N CYS A 91 1.31 11.71 -1.03
CA CYS A 91 0.23 10.96 -0.37
C CYS A 91 0.37 9.46 -0.63
N TYR A 92 0.57 9.08 -1.89
CA TYR A 92 0.69 7.69 -2.30
C TYR A 92 1.99 7.08 -1.79
N ALA A 93 3.13 7.78 -1.88
CA ALA A 93 4.39 7.31 -1.29
C ALA A 93 4.21 6.97 0.19
N HIS A 94 3.70 7.91 0.97
CA HIS A 94 3.54 7.75 2.41
C HIS A 94 2.49 6.67 2.75
N LEU A 95 1.38 6.58 2.01
CA LEU A 95 0.39 5.54 2.23
C LEU A 95 1.00 4.14 2.05
N TYR A 96 1.67 3.91 0.92
CA TYR A 96 2.19 2.58 0.60
C TYR A 96 3.42 2.21 1.42
N LEU A 97 4.24 3.17 1.83
CA LEU A 97 5.31 2.92 2.83
C LEU A 97 4.72 2.55 4.19
N GLY A 98 3.64 3.22 4.60
CA GLY A 98 2.92 2.89 5.82
C GLY A 98 2.43 1.44 5.83
N LEU A 99 1.76 1.02 4.76
CA LEU A 99 1.27 -0.35 4.60
C LEU A 99 2.40 -1.38 4.49
N TYR A 100 3.51 -1.02 3.83
CA TYR A 100 4.70 -1.87 3.72
C TYR A 100 5.33 -2.14 5.09
N TYR A 101 5.53 -1.10 5.90
CA TYR A 101 6.06 -1.25 7.26
C TYR A 101 5.08 -1.96 8.20
N GLU A 102 3.77 -1.79 8.03
CA GLU A 102 2.77 -2.58 8.74
C GLU A 102 2.96 -4.08 8.44
N ALA A 103 3.09 -4.44 7.16
CA ALA A 103 3.30 -5.83 6.76
C ALA A 103 4.60 -6.41 7.36
N LEU A 104 5.65 -5.59 7.49
CA LEU A 104 6.93 -5.96 8.10
C LEU A 104 6.95 -5.95 9.64
N ASN A 105 5.81 -5.74 10.30
CA ASN A 105 5.72 -5.61 11.75
C ASN A 105 6.62 -4.48 12.31
N SER A 106 6.68 -3.34 11.62
CA SER A 106 7.40 -2.13 12.05
C SER A 106 6.40 -1.00 12.36
N PRO A 107 5.67 -1.07 13.48
CA PRO A 107 4.49 -0.24 13.74
C PRO A 107 4.80 1.26 13.85
N GLU A 108 5.96 1.66 14.39
CA GLU A 108 6.32 3.08 14.54
C GLU A 108 6.55 3.74 13.17
N LEU A 109 7.20 3.01 12.26
CA LEU A 109 7.40 3.48 10.88
C LEU A 109 6.08 3.47 10.10
N ALA A 110 5.27 2.43 10.30
CA ALA A 110 3.95 2.35 9.69
C ALA A 110 3.09 3.56 10.07
N GLU A 111 2.95 3.83 11.37
CA GLU A 111 2.16 4.96 11.88
C GLU A 111 2.68 6.30 11.35
N LYS A 112 4.00 6.54 11.43
CA LYS A 112 4.63 7.76 10.91
C LYS A 112 4.22 8.02 9.46
N HIS A 113 4.37 7.03 8.59
CA HIS A 113 4.08 7.18 7.17
C HIS A 113 2.57 7.32 6.91
N LEU A 114 1.72 6.57 7.61
CA LEU A 114 0.27 6.66 7.45
C LEU A 114 -0.27 8.04 7.87
N ARG A 115 0.24 8.61 8.97
CA ARG A 115 -0.14 9.98 9.39
C ARG A 115 0.28 11.02 8.36
N LEU A 116 1.51 10.95 7.84
CA LEU A 116 1.97 11.85 6.76
C LEU A 116 1.05 11.78 5.53
N ALA A 117 0.56 10.60 5.17
CA ALA A 117 -0.39 10.44 4.06
C ALA A 117 -1.80 10.97 4.37
N ALA A 118 -2.29 10.74 5.59
CA ALA A 118 -3.64 11.07 6.03
C ALA A 118 -3.82 12.55 6.43
N GLU A 119 -2.72 13.25 6.72
CA GLU A 119 -2.69 14.62 7.24
C GLU A 119 -1.91 15.53 6.27
N ASP A 120 -0.58 15.63 6.40
CA ASP A 120 0.27 16.61 5.69
C ASP A 120 0.14 16.56 4.16
N HIS A 121 0.07 15.35 3.63
CA HIS A 121 -0.04 15.09 2.19
C HIS A 121 -1.43 14.62 1.76
N PHE A 122 -2.44 14.77 2.61
CA PHE A 122 -3.80 14.31 2.30
C PHE A 122 -4.32 14.84 0.96
N VAL A 123 -4.84 13.91 0.14
CA VAL A 123 -5.64 14.23 -1.06
C VAL A 123 -7.03 13.65 -0.89
N ASP A 124 -8.07 14.42 -1.24
CA ASP A 124 -9.46 13.95 -1.13
C ASP A 124 -9.86 13.06 -2.31
N ASN A 125 -9.23 11.90 -2.39
CA ASN A 125 -9.60 10.82 -3.27
C ASN A 125 -9.77 9.53 -2.46
N TYR A 126 -10.09 8.43 -3.15
CA TYR A 126 -10.33 7.15 -2.50
C TYR A 126 -9.13 6.69 -1.65
N MET A 127 -7.90 6.74 -2.17
CA MET A 127 -6.71 6.29 -1.45
C MET A 127 -6.29 7.22 -0.29
N GLY A 128 -6.49 8.54 -0.42
CA GLY A 128 -6.27 9.45 0.71
C GLY A 128 -7.28 9.24 1.84
N ARG A 129 -8.52 8.87 1.52
CA ARG A 129 -9.52 8.47 2.53
C ARG A 129 -9.19 7.14 3.18
N VAL A 130 -8.65 6.18 2.43
CA VAL A 130 -8.10 4.93 2.98
C VAL A 130 -7.01 5.21 4.00
N ALA A 131 -6.09 6.14 3.73
CA ALA A 131 -5.06 6.53 4.69
C ALA A 131 -5.67 7.00 6.03
N LYS A 132 -6.72 7.83 5.98
CA LYS A 132 -7.46 8.28 7.17
C LYS A 132 -8.13 7.14 7.94
N VAL A 133 -8.77 6.20 7.23
CA VAL A 133 -9.37 5.01 7.85
C VAL A 133 -8.30 4.20 8.57
N HIS A 134 -7.13 4.04 7.95
CA HIS A 134 -6.04 3.27 8.54
C HIS A 134 -5.48 3.92 9.80
N VAL A 135 -5.27 5.24 9.81
CA VAL A 135 -4.86 5.98 11.01
C VAL A 135 -5.90 5.86 12.13
N ALA A 136 -7.19 6.03 11.82
CA ALA A 136 -8.26 5.89 12.82
C ALA A 136 -8.30 4.48 13.44
N LEU A 137 -8.00 3.43 12.67
CA LEU A 137 -7.93 2.05 13.17
C LEU A 137 -6.70 1.81 14.06
N ILE A 138 -5.57 2.47 13.80
CA ILE A 138 -4.41 2.43 14.69
C ILE A 138 -4.75 3.09 16.02
N GLU A 139 -5.33 4.28 15.97
CA GLU A 139 -5.71 5.04 17.17
C GLU A 139 -6.72 4.29 18.04
N ALA A 140 -7.70 3.63 17.42
CA ALA A 140 -8.68 2.82 18.16
C ALA A 140 -8.03 1.65 18.91
N LYS A 141 -6.99 1.02 18.34
CA LYS A 141 -6.28 -0.11 18.97
C LYS A 141 -5.33 0.31 20.09
N SER A 142 -4.83 1.55 20.05
CA SER A 142 -3.92 2.08 21.08
C SER A 142 -4.63 2.46 22.38
N ILE A 143 -5.97 2.38 22.42
CA ILE A 143 -6.81 2.71 23.57
C ILE A 143 -7.15 1.46 24.41
N ASP A 144 -6.94 0.25 23.86
CA ASP A 144 -7.15 -1.04 24.52
C ASP A 144 -5.88 -1.55 25.25
#